data_AF-A0A1U9Z973-F1
#
_entry.id   AF-A0A1U9Z973-F1
#
_cell.length_a   1.000
_cell.length_b   1.000
_cell.length_c   1.000
_cell.angle_alpha   90.00
_cell.angle_beta   90.00
_cell.angle_gamma   90.00
#
_symmetry.space_group_name_H-M   'P 1'
#
loop_
_entity.id
_entity.type
_entity.pdbx_description
1 polymer ?
#
loop_
_entity_poly.entity_id
_entity_poly.type
_entity_poly.pdbx_seq_one_letter_code
_entity_poly.pdbx_strand_id
1 'polypeptide(L)'
;MVSPTRPRRGPATRKIDIRVNALERQEEALIDCGVDPAHVIRAALRRAVKNWELGPDFIPPAEEQRTRITEWRARTSLAVDDATVTTLLRAHDPLNVMSKWTLIRGQLEPRVWAEIDAILSEIAAYAAVPHGDDEV
;
A
#
# COMPACT_ATOMS: atom_id res chain seq x y z
N MET A 1 -43.32 4.27 -25.92
CA MET A 1 -41.94 4.73 -26.14
C MET A 1 -41.08 4.10 -25.05
N VAL A 2 -40.24 3.13 -25.39
CA VAL A 2 -39.36 2.46 -24.42
C VAL A 2 -38.17 3.38 -24.18
N SER A 3 -38.08 3.96 -22.98
CA SER A 3 -36.91 4.75 -22.59
C SER A 3 -35.66 3.86 -22.60
N PRO A 4 -34.55 4.26 -23.24
CA PRO A 4 -33.35 3.46 -23.21
C PRO A 4 -32.79 3.43 -21.78
N THR A 5 -32.71 2.24 -21.18
CA THR A 5 -31.99 2.03 -19.92
C THR A 5 -30.54 2.44 -20.12
N ARG A 6 -30.16 3.57 -19.52
CA ARG A 6 -28.79 4.07 -19.53
C ARG A 6 -27.87 2.94 -19.06
N PRO A 7 -26.83 2.54 -19.83
CA PRO A 7 -25.90 1.52 -19.38
C PRO A 7 -25.29 2.00 -18.06
N ARG A 8 -25.40 1.18 -17.01
CA ARG A 8 -24.77 1.43 -15.72
C ARG A 8 -23.27 1.62 -15.99
N ARG A 9 -22.80 2.88 -15.92
CA ARG A 9 -21.36 3.15 -15.87
C ARG A 9 -20.81 2.33 -14.70
N GLY A 10 -19.78 1.53 -14.95
CA GLY A 10 -19.01 0.92 -13.87
C GLY A 10 -18.55 2.00 -12.88
N PRO A 11 -18.19 1.62 -11.64
CA PRO A 11 -17.72 2.58 -10.65
C PRO A 11 -16.57 3.39 -11.27
N ALA A 12 -16.71 4.71 -11.29
CA ALA A 12 -15.69 5.57 -11.83
C ALA A 12 -14.46 5.48 -10.93
N THR A 13 -13.29 5.19 -11.50
CA THR A 13 -12.05 5.10 -10.74
C THR A 13 -11.16 6.31 -11.00
N ARG A 14 -10.48 6.79 -9.96
CA ARG A 14 -9.45 7.83 -10.03
C ARG A 14 -8.08 7.21 -9.79
N LYS A 15 -7.08 7.58 -10.60
CA LYS A 15 -5.69 7.21 -10.37
C LYS A 15 -5.06 8.15 -9.34
N ILE A 16 -4.43 7.59 -8.32
CA ILE A 16 -3.67 8.31 -7.30
C ILE A 16 -2.24 7.80 -7.32
N ASP A 17 -1.28 8.72 -7.44
CA ASP A 17 0.13 8.39 -7.27
C ASP A 17 0.43 8.14 -5.80
N ILE A 18 0.83 6.92 -5.47
CA ILE A 18 1.17 6.50 -4.12
C ILE A 18 2.67 6.34 -3.96
N ARG A 19 3.15 6.59 -2.74
CA ARG A 19 4.54 6.40 -2.36
C ARG A 19 4.61 5.85 -0.94
N VAL A 20 5.28 4.72 -0.76
CA VAL A 20 5.40 4.05 0.55
C VAL A 20 6.85 3.68 0.79
N ASN A 21 7.28 3.80 2.04
CA ASN A 21 8.57 3.32 2.52
C ASN A 21 8.36 2.44 3.75
N ALA A 22 9.37 1.61 4.06
CA ALA A 22 9.38 0.84 5.29
C ALA A 22 9.52 1.74 6.54
N LEU A 23 9.32 1.13 7.70
CA LEU A 23 9.54 1.78 8.98
C LEU A 23 10.97 1.56 9.48
N GLU A 24 11.45 2.45 10.33
CA GLU A 24 12.80 2.38 10.91
C GLU A 24 13.01 1.05 11.66
N ARG A 25 12.00 0.56 12.40
CA ARG A 25 12.07 -0.74 13.09
C ARG A 25 12.24 -1.95 12.14
N GLN A 26 11.92 -1.79 10.85
CA GLN A 26 11.95 -2.87 9.86
C GLN A 26 13.30 -2.92 9.14
N GLU A 27 14.18 -1.93 9.35
CA GLU A 27 15.45 -1.79 8.61
C GLU A 27 16.37 -2.99 8.80
N GLU A 28 16.63 -3.40 10.04
CA GLU A 28 17.51 -4.52 10.36
C GLU A 28 17.03 -5.82 9.71
N ALA A 29 15.75 -6.16 9.89
CA ALA A 29 15.16 -7.36 9.29
C ALA A 29 15.15 -7.31 7.75
N LEU A 30 14.96 -6.13 7.15
CA LEU A 30 15.05 -5.97 5.69
C LEU A 30 16.47 -6.19 5.17
N ILE A 31 17.48 -5.71 5.90
CA ILE A 31 18.90 -5.90 5.54
C ILE A 31 19.28 -7.39 5.66
N ASP A 32 18.82 -8.06 6.70
CA ASP A 32 19.24 -9.43 7.02
C ASP A 32 18.47 -10.52 6.27
N CYS A 33 17.31 -10.20 5.67
CA CYS A 33 16.47 -11.21 5.01
C CYS A 33 17.04 -11.79 3.71
N GLY A 34 18.18 -11.29 3.22
CA GLY A 34 18.84 -11.78 2.00
C GLY A 34 18.11 -11.43 0.68
N VAL A 35 17.03 -10.66 0.74
CA VAL A 35 16.26 -10.16 -0.40
C VAL A 35 16.42 -8.65 -0.47
N ASP A 36 16.56 -8.09 -1.67
CA ASP A 36 16.55 -6.63 -1.86
C ASP A 36 15.33 -5.99 -1.18
N PRO A 37 15.53 -5.08 -0.20
CA PRO A 37 14.45 -4.44 0.55
C PRO A 37 13.40 -3.77 -0.35
N ALA A 38 13.81 -3.20 -1.49
CA ALA A 38 12.90 -2.58 -2.43
C ALA A 38 11.95 -3.60 -3.08
N HIS A 39 12.39 -4.85 -3.26
CA HIS A 39 11.52 -5.94 -3.74
C HIS A 39 10.52 -6.36 -2.67
N VAL A 40 10.95 -6.46 -1.41
CA VAL A 40 10.07 -6.77 -0.26
C VAL A 40 8.97 -5.72 -0.13
N ILE A 41 9.31 -4.44 -0.14
CA ILE A 41 8.32 -3.34 -0.03
C ILE A 41 7.35 -3.32 -1.21
N ARG A 42 7.84 -3.56 -2.44
CA ARG A 42 6.95 -3.67 -3.61
C ARG A 42 6.03 -4.88 -3.50
N ALA A 43 6.50 -6.00 -2.98
CA ALA A 43 5.68 -7.19 -2.75
C ALA A 43 4.62 -6.94 -1.67
N ALA A 44 5.01 -6.34 -0.54
CA ALA A 44 4.10 -5.93 0.52
C ALA A 44 3.02 -4.98 0.01
N LEU A 45 3.40 -3.99 -0.82
CA LEU A 45 2.44 -3.09 -1.44
C LEU A 45 1.43 -3.84 -2.32
N ARG A 46 1.87 -4.81 -3.14
CA ARG A 46 0.96 -5.62 -3.96
C ARG A 46 -0.01 -6.45 -3.10
N ARG A 47 0.46 -7.04 -1.99
CA ARG A 47 -0.40 -7.79 -1.06
C ARG A 47 -1.41 -6.88 -0.37
N ALA A 48 -0.94 -5.75 0.15
CA ALA A 48 -1.77 -4.77 0.85
C ALA A 48 -2.93 -4.24 0.01
N VAL A 49 -2.71 -4.00 -1.29
CA VAL A 49 -3.73 -3.45 -2.21
C VAL A 49 -4.67 -4.49 -2.82
N LYS A 50 -4.33 -5.80 -2.79
CA LYS A 50 -5.04 -6.84 -3.54
C LYS A 50 -6.55 -6.90 -3.25
N ASN A 51 -6.93 -6.72 -1.99
CA ASN A 51 -8.31 -6.74 -1.52
C ASN A 51 -8.64 -5.47 -0.71
N TRP A 52 -7.93 -4.37 -0.98
CA TRP A 52 -8.15 -3.11 -0.29
C TRP A 52 -9.05 -2.21 -1.12
N GLU A 53 -10.05 -1.66 -0.46
CA GLU A 53 -10.91 -0.60 -0.98
C GLU A 53 -10.78 0.63 -0.09
N LEU A 54 -10.88 1.80 -0.71
CA LEU A 54 -10.83 3.06 0.01
C LEU A 54 -12.09 3.19 0.88
N GLY A 55 -11.91 3.30 2.20
CA GLY A 55 -12.99 3.56 3.13
C GLY A 55 -13.45 5.03 3.09
N PRO A 56 -14.70 5.31 3.49
CA PRO A 56 -15.25 6.67 3.49
C PRO A 56 -14.65 7.58 4.56
N ASP A 57 -14.05 7.00 5.61
CA ASP A 57 -13.52 7.73 6.75
C ASP A 57 -12.07 8.17 6.53
N PHE A 58 -11.77 9.41 6.89
CA PHE A 58 -10.39 9.87 6.93
C PHE A 58 -9.66 9.27 8.12
N ILE A 59 -8.55 8.60 7.83
CA ILE A 59 -7.62 8.10 8.84
C ILE A 59 -6.37 9.00 8.80
N PRO A 60 -6.02 9.68 9.90
CA PRO A 60 -4.78 10.44 9.98
C PRO A 60 -3.57 9.56 9.65
N PRO A 61 -2.54 10.09 8.94
CA PRO A 61 -1.31 9.34 8.70
C PRO A 61 -0.68 8.90 10.03
N ALA A 62 -0.24 7.64 10.09
CA ALA A 62 0.46 7.13 11.26
C ALA A 62 1.79 7.90 11.48
N GLU A 63 2.06 8.20 12.76
CA GLU A 63 3.22 8.96 13.23
C GLU A 63 4.51 8.13 13.28
N GLU A 64 4.43 6.82 13.00
CA GLU A 64 5.59 5.93 12.99
C GLU A 64 6.69 6.42 12.06
N GLN A 65 7.92 6.38 12.57
CA GLN A 65 9.09 6.89 11.88
C GLN A 65 9.43 5.98 10.70
N ARG A 66 9.40 6.57 9.51
CA ARG A 66 9.79 5.90 8.26
C ARG A 66 11.30 5.86 8.15
N THR A 67 11.81 4.82 7.53
CA THR A 67 13.24 4.72 7.21
C THR A 67 13.70 5.92 6.40
N ARG A 68 14.92 6.38 6.69
CA ARG A 68 15.61 7.43 5.93
C ARG A 68 16.17 6.89 4.60
N ILE A 69 16.22 5.58 4.42
CA ILE A 69 16.73 4.93 3.21
C ILE A 69 15.72 5.12 2.08
N THR A 70 16.06 5.96 1.11
CA THR A 70 15.11 6.38 0.07
C THR A 70 15.07 5.46 -1.15
N GLU A 71 16.12 4.67 -1.38
CA GLU A 71 16.21 3.71 -2.49
C GLU A 71 15.20 2.56 -2.38
N TRP A 72 14.73 2.27 -1.17
CA TRP A 72 13.74 1.24 -0.87
C TRP A 72 12.30 1.67 -1.20
N ARG A 73 12.07 2.96 -1.45
CA ARG A 73 10.74 3.54 -1.61
C ARG A 73 10.02 2.98 -2.84
N ALA A 74 8.83 2.43 -2.63
CA ALA A 74 7.94 2.04 -3.71
C ALA A 74 7.08 3.22 -4.17
N ARG A 75 6.98 3.41 -5.49
CA ARG A 75 6.09 4.39 -6.14
C ARG A 75 5.29 3.72 -7.25
N THR A 76 3.99 3.96 -7.29
CA THR A 76 3.09 3.47 -8.35
C THR A 76 1.80 4.29 -8.37
N SER A 77 0.91 4.04 -9.35
CA SER A 77 -0.40 4.67 -9.43
C SER A 77 -1.51 3.66 -9.11
N LEU A 78 -2.30 3.93 -8.09
CA LEU A 78 -3.40 3.09 -7.63
C LEU A 78 -4.74 3.61 -8.15
N ALA A 79 -5.60 2.73 -8.67
CA ALA A 79 -6.98 3.10 -9.00
C ALA A 79 -7.85 2.94 -7.75
N VAL A 80 -8.60 3.99 -7.39
CA VAL A 80 -9.52 4.00 -6.25
C VAL A 80 -10.88 4.53 -6.68
N ASP A 81 -11.93 4.25 -5.89
CA ASP A 81 -13.28 4.75 -6.16
C ASP A 81 -13.34 6.29 -6.14
N ASP A 82 -13.83 6.89 -7.23
CA ASP A 82 -13.86 8.34 -7.41
C ASP A 82 -14.87 9.04 -6.49
N ALA A 83 -15.98 8.37 -6.17
CA ALA A 83 -16.99 8.93 -5.28
C ALA A 83 -16.46 9.00 -3.85
N THR A 84 -15.82 7.95 -3.35
CA THR A 84 -15.18 7.94 -2.03
C THR A 84 -14.09 9.00 -1.92
N VAL A 85 -13.22 9.14 -2.94
CA VAL A 85 -12.20 10.21 -2.94
C VAL A 85 -12.86 11.59 -2.91
N THR A 86 -13.95 11.78 -3.65
CA THR A 86 -14.66 13.06 -3.70
C THR A 86 -15.31 13.40 -2.36
N THR A 87 -15.86 12.41 -1.67
CA THR A 87 -16.38 12.56 -0.30
C THR A 87 -15.27 12.97 0.67
N LEU A 88 -14.14 12.27 0.66
CA LEU A 88 -12.99 12.59 1.51
C LEU A 88 -12.43 14.00 1.25
N LEU A 89 -12.31 14.39 -0.01
CA LEU A 89 -11.88 15.75 -0.38
C LEU A 89 -12.81 16.82 0.19
N ARG A 90 -14.12 16.69 -0.02
CA ARG A 90 -15.09 17.68 0.47
C ARG A 90 -15.06 17.82 1.99
N ALA A 91 -14.84 16.73 2.71
CA ALA A 91 -14.83 16.73 4.17
C ALA A 91 -13.50 17.22 4.77
N HIS A 92 -12.35 16.86 4.20
CA HIS A 92 -11.04 17.05 4.84
C HIS A 92 -10.07 17.96 4.10
N ASP A 93 -10.29 18.21 2.80
CA ASP A 93 -9.47 19.11 1.98
C ASP A 93 -10.34 19.79 0.90
N PRO A 94 -11.33 20.63 1.31
CA PRO A 94 -12.29 21.22 0.39
C PRO A 94 -11.64 22.17 -0.62
N LEU A 95 -10.44 22.67 -0.31
CA LEU A 95 -9.65 23.52 -1.20
C LEU A 95 -8.73 22.68 -2.13
N ASN A 96 -8.68 21.36 -1.94
CA ASN A 96 -7.86 20.43 -2.73
C ASN A 96 -6.39 20.86 -2.80
N VAL A 97 -5.83 21.28 -1.67
CA VAL A 97 -4.44 21.75 -1.52
C VAL A 97 -3.51 20.58 -1.23
N MET A 98 -4.00 19.53 -0.55
CA MET A 98 -3.23 18.35 -0.22
C MET A 98 -3.16 17.41 -1.42
N SER A 99 -2.05 16.66 -1.51
CA SER A 99 -1.99 15.58 -2.48
C SER A 99 -3.05 14.52 -2.14
N LYS A 100 -3.66 13.92 -3.17
CA LYS A 100 -4.62 12.82 -2.97
C LYS A 100 -4.00 11.65 -2.19
N TRP A 101 -2.69 11.44 -2.32
CA TRP A 101 -1.97 10.49 -1.49
C TRP A 101 -2.05 10.82 0.00
N THR A 102 -1.88 12.10 0.37
CA THR A 102 -1.97 12.54 1.77
C THR A 102 -3.33 12.23 2.39
N LEU A 103 -4.40 12.22 1.60
CA LEU A 103 -5.75 11.90 2.08
C LEU A 103 -5.96 10.42 2.37
N ILE A 104 -5.34 9.53 1.59
CA ILE A 104 -5.60 8.09 1.68
C ILE A 104 -4.51 7.32 2.42
N ARG A 105 -3.33 7.92 2.64
CA ARG A 105 -2.16 7.23 3.18
C ARG A 105 -2.36 6.65 4.57
N GLY A 106 -3.18 7.27 5.42
CA GLY A 106 -3.47 6.73 6.75
C GLY A 106 -4.21 5.39 6.72
N GLN A 107 -4.98 5.12 5.66
CA GLN A 107 -5.64 3.83 5.46
C GLN A 107 -4.69 2.77 4.86
N LEU A 108 -3.74 3.20 4.00
CA LEU A 108 -2.92 2.28 3.22
C LEU A 108 -1.56 1.96 3.85
N GLU A 109 -0.86 2.96 4.40
CA GLU A 109 0.50 2.77 4.95
C GLU A 109 0.55 1.67 6.04
N PRO A 110 -0.35 1.65 7.05
CA PRO A 110 -0.32 0.60 8.08
C PRO A 110 -0.49 -0.81 7.52
N ARG A 111 -1.32 -0.96 6.47
CA ARG A 111 -1.51 -2.25 5.79
C ARG A 111 -0.23 -2.69 5.09
N VAL A 112 0.45 -1.77 4.41
CA VAL A 112 1.73 -2.08 3.76
C VAL A 112 2.78 -2.48 4.79
N TRP A 113 2.86 -1.77 5.91
CA TRP A 113 3.83 -2.10 6.96
C TRP A 113 3.57 -3.46 7.60
N ALA A 114 2.31 -3.81 7.85
CA ALA A 114 1.94 -5.15 8.31
C ALA A 114 2.32 -6.24 7.31
N GLU A 115 2.15 -5.98 6.00
CA GLU A 115 2.56 -6.93 4.96
C GLU A 115 4.09 -7.06 4.81
N ILE A 116 4.85 -6.00 5.13
CA ILE A 116 6.31 -6.09 5.24
C ILE A 116 6.67 -7.05 6.38
N ASP A 117 6.09 -6.85 7.56
CA ASP A 117 6.33 -7.70 8.74
C ASP A 117 5.95 -9.18 8.44
N ALA A 118 4.85 -9.41 7.72
CA ALA A 118 4.42 -10.74 7.31
C ALA A 118 5.40 -11.40 6.33
N ILE A 119 5.84 -10.68 5.29
CA ILE A 119 6.80 -11.21 4.31
C ILE A 119 8.14 -11.53 4.97
N LEU A 120 8.65 -10.66 5.85
CA LEU A 120 9.89 -10.91 6.57
C LEU A 120 9.79 -12.16 7.45
N SER A 121 8.64 -12.35 8.11
CA SER A 121 8.35 -13.56 8.89
C SER A 121 8.30 -14.82 8.03
N GLU A 122 7.69 -14.75 6.84
CA GLU A 122 7.65 -15.86 5.87
C GLU A 122 9.06 -16.22 5.36
N ILE A 123 9.88 -15.22 5.04
CA ILE A 123 11.27 -15.43 4.59
C ILE A 123 12.09 -16.10 5.70
N ALA A 124 12.00 -15.61 6.94
CA ALA A 124 12.70 -16.20 8.07
C ALA A 124 12.25 -17.63 8.35
N ALA A 125 10.95 -17.91 8.27
CA ALA A 125 10.41 -19.26 8.43
C ALA A 125 10.91 -20.21 7.33
N TYR A 126 10.96 -19.75 6.08
CA TYR A 126 11.51 -20.53 4.97
C TYR A 126 12.99 -20.84 5.18
N ALA A 127 13.80 -19.84 5.57
CA ALA A 127 15.24 -20.00 5.80
C ALA A 127 15.57 -20.97 6.96
N ALA A 128 14.69 -21.07 7.96
CA ALA A 128 14.87 -21.98 9.10
C ALA A 128 14.58 -23.46 8.77
N VAL A 129 13.94 -23.75 7.63
CA VAL A 129 13.74 -25.13 7.19
C VAL A 129 15.07 -25.64 6.62
N PRO A 130 15.64 -26.75 7.14
CA PRO A 130 16.81 -27.37 6.53
C PRO A 130 16.42 -27.86 5.14
N HIS A 131 16.90 -27.15 4.12
CA HIS A 131 16.84 -27.61 2.75
C HIS A 131 17.91 -28.68 2.65
N GLY A 132 17.52 -29.94 2.89
CA GLY A 132 18.40 -31.08 2.68
C GLY A 132 18.98 -30.97 1.28
N ASP A 133 20.30 -31.04 1.20
CA ASP A 133 21.04 -31.04 -0.05
C ASP A 133 20.34 -31.95 -1.07
N ASP A 134 19.94 -31.40 -2.21
CA ASP A 134 19.69 -32.18 -3.42
C ASP A 134 21.07 -32.72 -3.88
N GLU A 135 21.57 -33.74 -3.19
CA GLU A 135 22.40 -34.77 -3.80
C GLU A 135 21.45 -35.68 -4.59
N VAL A 136 21.43 -35.54 -5.92
CA VAL A 136 21.89 -36.52 -6.95
C VAL A 136 21.81 -35.87 -8.33
#